data_AF-A0A815TML0-F1
#
_entry.id   AF-A0A815TML0-F1
#
_cell.length_a   1.000
_cell.length_b   1.000
_cell.length_c   1.000
_cell.angle_alpha   90.00
_cell.angle_beta   90.00
_cell.angle_gamma   90.00
#
_symmetry.space_group_name_H-M   'P 1'
#
loop_
_entity.id
_entity.type
_entity.pdbx_description
1 polymer ?
#
loop_
_entity_poly.entity_id
_entity_poly.type
_entity_poly.pdbx_seq_one_letter_code
_entity_poly.pdbx_strand_id
1 'polypeptide(L)'
;IYFYRTFQLNTHCELCQYPCETCTNLTSCLTCSEKLYLFNDQCVEICPNGYYLKDKQCFKCNPLCDTCSGPSEDDCQSCTIGFIFNDKQKKCLSTCPNGNFFDKDDKLCKLCTDNCLECLYPGSYCRQCSYPMSLDESTHQCLSCCTTNVTTNDCCQCPSIWTGLCLHPLVSPSVHSSIWWLKSPVQKVQDRFSKLDRLRQTAVIIFLLLTMLVCGAYLIITTIYKFKSKFTHLITPRSQSDNDGEYFVLKNLDDNDDEVGDETKTSLI
;
A
#
# COMPACT_ATOMS: atom_id res chain seq x y z
N ILE A 1 54.96 37.87 -15.55
CA ILE A 1 55.70 37.05 -14.55
C ILE A 1 54.72 35.99 -14.06
N TYR A 2 54.85 34.75 -14.55
CA TYR A 2 53.94 33.63 -14.27
C TYR A 2 54.41 32.87 -13.03
N PHE A 3 54.02 33.31 -11.83
CA PHE A 3 54.49 32.72 -10.55
C PHE A 3 53.67 31.50 -10.08
N TYR A 4 52.67 31.03 -10.83
CA TYR A 4 51.63 30.13 -10.31
C TYR A 4 51.81 28.65 -10.69
N ARG A 5 52.79 28.33 -11.55
CA ARG A 5 52.94 26.99 -12.15
C ARG A 5 53.81 26.01 -11.34
N THR A 6 54.19 26.35 -10.11
CA THR A 6 55.10 25.54 -9.29
C THR A 6 54.59 25.35 -7.87
N PHE A 7 54.87 24.20 -7.28
CA PHE A 7 54.60 23.91 -5.87
C PHE A 7 55.90 23.52 -5.14
N GLN A 8 55.95 23.68 -3.81
CA GLN A 8 57.13 23.34 -3.03
C GLN A 8 57.12 21.86 -2.66
N LEU A 9 58.16 21.12 -3.07
CA LEU A 9 58.41 19.75 -2.66
C LEU A 9 59.75 19.71 -1.91
N ASN A 10 59.69 19.52 -0.58
CA ASN A 10 60.84 19.63 0.31
C ASN A 10 61.52 21.02 0.22
N THR A 11 62.70 21.08 -0.38
CA THR A 11 63.51 22.30 -0.58
C THR A 11 63.55 22.78 -2.03
N HIS A 12 62.82 22.14 -2.94
CA HIS A 12 62.82 22.44 -4.38
C HIS A 12 61.42 22.85 -4.86
N CYS A 13 61.37 23.73 -5.85
CA CYS A 13 60.12 24.08 -6.53
C CYS A 13 59.95 23.19 -7.76
N GLU A 14 58.90 22.37 -7.76
CA GLU A 14 58.55 21.50 -8.87
C GLU A 14 57.44 22.12 -9.70
N LEU A 15 57.45 21.86 -11.01
CA LEU A 15 56.41 22.34 -11.93
C LEU A 15 55.14 21.49 -11.80
N CYS A 16 53.98 22.14 -11.90
CA CYS A 16 52.71 21.44 -12.03
C CYS A 16 52.66 20.70 -13.37
N GLN A 17 52.22 19.44 -13.33
CA GLN A 17 52.08 18.61 -14.52
C GLN A 17 50.80 18.99 -15.29
N TYR A 18 50.89 19.12 -16.62
CA TYR A 18 49.71 19.24 -17.48
C TYR A 18 48.74 18.07 -17.21
N PRO A 19 47.42 18.31 -17.05
CA PRO A 19 46.64 19.50 -17.40
C PRO A 19 46.56 20.66 -16.38
N CYS A 20 47.25 20.58 -15.24
CA CYS A 20 47.16 21.58 -14.19
C CYS A 20 47.88 22.89 -14.53
N GLU A 21 47.20 24.01 -14.29
CA GLU A 21 47.81 25.34 -14.35
C GLU A 21 48.40 25.73 -13.00
N THR A 22 47.70 25.43 -11.91
CA THR A 22 48.20 25.54 -10.53
C THR A 22 47.88 24.28 -9.74
N CYS A 23 48.72 23.92 -8.77
CA CYS A 23 48.62 22.65 -8.04
C CYS A 23 49.16 22.78 -6.61
N THR A 24 48.67 21.94 -5.69
CA THR A 24 49.24 21.83 -4.33
C THR A 24 50.33 20.76 -4.25
N ASN A 25 50.23 19.74 -5.10
CA ASN A 25 51.20 18.65 -5.25
C ASN A 25 51.14 18.11 -6.69
N LEU A 26 51.85 17.01 -6.98
CA LEU A 26 51.89 16.41 -8.33
C LEU A 26 50.54 15.88 -8.83
N THR A 27 49.61 15.54 -7.94
CA THR A 27 48.32 14.89 -8.25
C THR A 27 47.10 15.77 -8.02
N SER A 28 47.21 16.82 -7.20
CA SER A 28 46.11 17.67 -6.76
C SER A 28 46.20 19.04 -7.40
N CYS A 29 45.24 19.31 -8.26
CA CYS A 29 45.09 20.52 -9.04
C CYS A 29 44.27 21.58 -8.29
N LEU A 30 44.65 22.84 -8.42
CA LEU A 30 43.85 23.98 -7.94
C LEU A 30 43.17 24.72 -9.10
N THR A 31 43.82 24.81 -10.26
CA THR A 31 43.23 25.39 -11.47
C THR A 31 43.67 24.62 -12.71
N CYS A 32 42.80 24.61 -13.71
CA CYS A 32 42.99 23.85 -14.94
C CYS A 32 43.37 24.73 -16.12
N SER A 33 44.12 24.16 -17.06
CA SER A 33 44.43 24.77 -18.35
C SER A 33 43.16 25.16 -19.12
N GLU A 34 43.31 26.00 -20.14
CA GLU A 34 42.17 26.43 -20.97
C GLU A 34 41.34 25.26 -21.49
N LYS A 35 40.01 25.43 -21.49
CA LYS A 35 38.99 24.44 -21.92
C LYS A 35 38.82 23.21 -21.01
N LEU A 36 39.50 23.16 -19.86
CA LEU A 36 39.30 22.12 -18.85
C LEU A 36 38.65 22.70 -17.59
N TYR A 37 38.01 21.82 -16.81
CA TYR A 37 37.24 22.17 -15.61
C TYR A 37 37.74 21.41 -14.40
N LEU A 38 37.73 22.05 -13.24
CA LEU A 38 38.17 21.45 -11.99
C LEU A 38 37.06 20.56 -11.39
N PHE A 39 37.38 19.31 -11.08
CA PHE A 39 36.52 18.36 -10.40
C PHE A 39 37.37 17.50 -9.44
N ASN A 40 37.09 17.56 -8.14
CA ASN A 40 37.81 16.80 -7.10
C ASN A 40 39.35 16.84 -7.27
N ASP A 41 39.91 18.04 -7.37
CA ASP A 41 41.35 18.29 -7.56
C ASP A 41 41.93 17.72 -8.87
N GLN A 42 41.09 17.37 -9.84
CA GLN A 42 41.49 16.90 -11.16
C GLN A 42 40.87 17.76 -12.27
N CYS A 43 41.54 17.84 -13.41
CA CYS A 43 41.01 18.54 -14.57
C CYS A 43 40.29 17.58 -15.51
N VAL A 44 39.04 17.88 -15.82
CA VAL A 44 38.18 17.11 -16.72
C VAL A 44 37.72 17.98 -17.89
N GLU A 45 37.44 17.36 -19.05
CA GLU A 45 36.91 18.08 -20.22
C GLU A 45 35.42 18.42 -20.06
N ILE A 46 34.67 17.59 -19.33
CA ILE A 46 33.23 17.73 -19.12
C ILE A 46 32.95 17.35 -17.66
N CYS A 47 32.08 18.10 -16.99
CA CYS A 47 31.63 17.74 -15.64
C CYS A 47 30.86 16.40 -15.67
N PRO A 48 31.14 15.48 -14.74
CA PRO A 48 30.43 14.21 -14.69
C PRO A 48 28.94 14.41 -14.34
N ASN A 49 28.11 13.39 -14.63
CA ASN A 49 26.69 13.40 -14.25
C ASN A 49 26.51 13.67 -12.76
N GLY A 50 25.44 14.39 -12.41
CA GLY A 50 25.21 14.90 -11.06
C GLY A 50 26.03 16.15 -10.70
N TYR A 51 26.76 16.74 -11.66
CA TYR A 51 27.47 18.01 -11.48
C TYR A 51 27.18 19.00 -12.61
N TYR A 52 27.10 20.29 -12.29
CA TYR A 52 26.98 21.38 -13.24
C TYR A 52 28.24 22.25 -13.25
N LEU A 53 28.49 22.90 -14.39
CA LEU A 53 29.64 23.79 -14.56
C LEU A 53 29.32 25.20 -14.06
N LYS A 54 30.18 25.73 -13.19
CA LYS A 54 30.17 27.16 -12.80
C LYS A 54 31.61 27.61 -12.56
N ASP A 55 31.99 28.79 -13.08
CA ASP A 55 33.30 29.40 -12.83
C ASP A 55 34.52 28.46 -13.10
N LYS A 56 34.46 27.65 -14.18
CA LYS A 56 35.44 26.61 -14.55
C LYS A 56 35.60 25.46 -13.54
N GLN A 57 34.63 25.27 -12.65
CA GLN A 57 34.61 24.19 -11.68
C GLN A 57 33.27 23.44 -11.72
N CYS A 58 33.33 22.14 -11.45
CA CYS A 58 32.15 21.28 -11.40
C CYS A 58 31.57 21.29 -9.98
N PHE A 59 30.32 21.75 -9.85
CA PHE A 59 29.57 21.80 -8.60
C PHE A 59 28.46 20.77 -8.60
N LYS A 60 28.15 20.21 -7.43
CA LYS A 60 27.16 19.14 -7.31
C LYS A 60 25.74 19.67 -7.57
N CYS A 61 24.96 18.91 -8.33
CA CYS A 61 23.53 19.12 -8.51
C CYS A 61 22.72 18.85 -7.23
N ASN A 62 21.45 19.24 -7.24
CA ASN A 62 20.49 18.72 -6.26
C ASN A 62 20.42 17.17 -6.35
N PRO A 63 20.33 16.44 -5.24
CA PRO A 63 20.31 14.95 -5.23
C PRO A 63 19.18 14.31 -6.05
N LEU A 64 18.08 15.03 -6.30
CA LEU A 64 16.96 14.54 -7.10
C LEU A 64 17.23 14.63 -8.61
N CYS A 65 18.15 15.51 -9.03
CA CYS A 65 18.55 15.65 -10.42
C CYS A 65 19.68 14.66 -10.78
N ASP A 66 19.55 14.01 -11.93
CA ASP A 66 20.65 13.24 -12.55
C ASP A 66 21.55 14.17 -13.39
N THR A 67 20.98 15.19 -14.01
CA THR A 67 21.69 16.31 -14.65
C THR A 67 21.01 17.63 -14.31
N CYS A 68 21.78 18.72 -14.21
CA CYS A 68 21.25 20.04 -13.84
C CYS A 68 22.06 21.18 -14.49
N SER A 69 21.45 22.36 -14.60
CA SER A 69 22.12 23.60 -15.03
C SER A 69 22.57 24.49 -13.87
N GLY A 70 22.23 24.12 -12.64
CA GLY A 70 22.43 24.95 -11.46
C GLY A 70 22.17 24.18 -10.17
N PRO A 71 22.36 24.82 -9.01
CA PRO A 71 22.25 24.17 -7.71
C PRO A 71 20.81 23.98 -7.22
N SER A 72 19.83 24.66 -7.83
CA SER A 72 18.44 24.64 -7.36
C SER A 72 17.73 23.32 -7.71
N GLU A 73 16.63 23.03 -7.00
CA GLU A 73 15.71 21.95 -7.35
C GLU A 73 15.01 22.17 -8.70
N ASP A 74 14.86 23.44 -9.09
CA ASP A 74 14.22 23.88 -10.35
C ASP A 74 15.24 24.06 -11.49
N ASP A 75 16.50 23.65 -11.28
CA ASP A 75 17.54 23.65 -12.31
C ASP A 75 17.80 22.24 -12.89
N CYS A 76 16.93 21.27 -12.61
CA CYS A 76 17.09 19.91 -13.14
C CYS A 76 16.87 19.88 -14.66
N GLN A 77 17.66 19.06 -15.34
CA GLN A 77 17.50 18.71 -16.76
C GLN A 77 17.09 17.25 -16.94
N SER A 78 17.50 16.37 -16.02
CA SER A 78 17.02 14.99 -15.91
C SER A 78 16.92 14.60 -14.43
N CYS A 79 16.15 13.56 -14.15
CA CYS A 79 15.93 13.08 -12.79
C CYS A 79 16.63 11.75 -12.53
N THR A 80 17.05 11.57 -11.28
CA THR A 80 17.52 10.28 -10.79
C THR A 80 16.44 9.21 -10.97
N ILE A 81 16.84 7.95 -11.17
CA ILE A 81 15.94 6.82 -11.36
C ILE A 81 14.88 6.78 -10.25
N GLY A 82 13.62 6.65 -10.65
CA GLY A 82 12.46 6.62 -9.74
C GLY A 82 11.78 7.97 -9.53
N PHE A 83 12.39 9.08 -9.98
CA PHE A 83 11.78 10.41 -9.96
C PHE A 83 11.26 10.80 -11.34
N ILE A 84 10.30 11.72 -11.34
CA ILE A 84 9.57 12.15 -12.53
C ILE A 84 9.98 13.57 -12.87
N PHE A 85 10.42 13.80 -14.10
CA PHE A 85 10.81 15.12 -14.56
C PHE A 85 9.57 15.97 -14.88
N ASN A 86 9.45 17.11 -14.22
CA ASN A 86 8.44 18.11 -14.52
C ASN A 86 9.06 19.21 -15.38
N ASP A 87 8.84 19.14 -16.69
CA ASP A 87 9.44 20.08 -17.64
C ASP A 87 9.02 21.54 -17.43
N LYS A 88 7.79 21.79 -16.95
CA LYS A 88 7.27 23.15 -16.71
C LYS A 88 7.97 23.84 -15.55
N GLN A 89 8.27 23.08 -14.49
CA GLN A 89 8.92 23.59 -13.29
C GLN A 89 10.43 23.30 -13.26
N LYS A 90 10.95 22.56 -14.25
CA LYS A 90 12.35 22.12 -14.35
C LYS A 90 12.86 21.42 -13.08
N LYS A 91 11.98 20.65 -12.43
CA LYS A 91 12.27 19.93 -11.19
C LYS A 91 11.89 18.46 -11.25
N CYS A 92 12.47 17.71 -10.31
CA CYS A 92 12.18 16.29 -10.12
C CYS A 92 11.17 16.08 -9.01
N LEU A 93 10.13 15.30 -9.29
CA LEU A 93 9.04 15.00 -8.35
C LEU A 93 9.01 13.51 -8.01
N SER A 94 8.66 13.18 -6.77
CA SER A 94 8.38 11.80 -6.35
C SER A 94 7.02 11.29 -6.85
N THR A 95 6.07 12.20 -7.07
CA THR A 95 4.71 11.94 -7.56
C THR A 95 4.29 13.00 -8.56
N CYS A 96 3.42 12.64 -9.51
CA CYS A 96 2.83 13.61 -10.42
C CYS A 96 1.99 14.63 -9.66
N PRO A 97 1.89 15.87 -10.16
CA PRO A 97 1.00 16.89 -9.58
C PRO A 97 -0.47 16.46 -9.68
N ASN A 98 -1.33 17.08 -8.86
CA ASN A 98 -2.77 16.83 -8.88
C ASN A 98 -3.33 17.00 -10.30
N GLY A 99 -4.23 16.09 -10.67
CA GLY A 99 -4.81 15.98 -12.01
C GLY A 99 -3.96 15.16 -12.97
N ASN A 100 -2.82 14.60 -12.54
CA ASN A 100 -1.95 13.77 -13.37
C ASN A 100 -1.57 12.45 -12.68
N PHE A 101 -1.32 11.42 -13.48
CA PHE A 101 -0.74 10.15 -13.05
C PHE A 101 0.54 9.84 -13.81
N PHE A 102 1.41 9.03 -13.23
CA PHE A 102 2.64 8.59 -13.88
C PHE A 102 2.35 7.43 -14.82
N ASP A 103 2.56 7.64 -16.12
CA ASP A 103 2.50 6.59 -17.12
C ASP A 103 3.88 5.92 -17.20
N LYS A 104 3.94 4.61 -16.91
CA LYS A 104 5.19 3.85 -16.87
C LYS A 104 5.74 3.56 -18.27
N ASP A 105 4.88 3.51 -19.28
CA ASP A 105 5.25 3.17 -20.65
C ASP A 105 5.92 4.39 -21.30
N ASP A 106 5.29 5.56 -21.17
CA ASP A 106 5.81 6.82 -21.71
C ASP A 106 6.77 7.57 -20.75
N LYS A 107 6.87 7.11 -19.49
CA LYS A 107 7.69 7.71 -18.42
C LYS A 107 7.41 9.19 -18.17
N LEU A 108 6.14 9.59 -18.29
CA LEU A 108 5.70 10.98 -18.18
C LEU A 108 4.37 11.11 -17.43
N CYS A 109 4.14 12.28 -16.85
CA CYS A 109 2.88 12.57 -16.15
C CYS A 109 1.77 12.86 -17.16
N LYS A 110 0.80 11.96 -17.29
CA LYS A 110 -0.39 12.15 -18.12
C LYS A 110 -1.56 12.67 -17.31
N LEU A 111 -2.49 13.36 -17.96
CA LEU A 111 -3.69 13.90 -17.31
C LEU A 111 -4.64 12.76 -16.89
N CYS A 112 -5.26 12.91 -15.73
CA CYS A 112 -6.40 12.09 -15.32
C CYS A 112 -7.62 12.35 -16.21
N THR A 113 -8.61 11.46 -16.15
CA THR A 113 -9.94 11.73 -16.72
C THR A 113 -10.59 12.96 -16.08
N ASP A 114 -11.53 13.57 -16.81
CA ASP A 114 -12.18 14.81 -16.41
C ASP A 114 -12.73 14.77 -14.98
N ASN A 115 -12.60 15.90 -14.29
CA ASN A 115 -13.03 16.11 -12.90
C ASN A 115 -12.34 15.22 -11.85
N CYS A 116 -11.22 14.58 -12.17
CA CYS A 116 -10.42 13.83 -11.22
C CYS A 116 -9.15 14.60 -10.78
N LEU A 117 -8.95 14.73 -9.47
CA LEU A 117 -7.76 15.34 -8.85
C LEU A 117 -6.64 14.32 -8.59
N GLU A 118 -6.99 13.09 -8.23
CA GLU A 118 -6.00 12.03 -8.03
C GLU A 118 -6.46 10.76 -8.72
N CYS A 119 -5.65 10.24 -9.66
CA CYS A 119 -5.97 9.01 -10.37
C CYS A 119 -4.78 8.03 -10.40
N LEU A 120 -5.09 6.75 -10.59
CA LEU A 120 -4.12 5.69 -10.84
C LEU A 120 -4.16 5.28 -12.31
N TYR A 121 -3.10 4.62 -12.77
CA TYR A 121 -3.06 4.02 -14.11
C TYR A 121 -4.32 3.15 -14.37
N PRO A 122 -5.03 3.32 -15.50
CA PRO A 122 -4.65 4.03 -16.73
C PRO A 122 -5.08 5.52 -16.80
N GLY A 123 -5.38 6.16 -15.68
CA GLY A 123 -5.85 7.54 -15.58
C GLY A 123 -7.37 7.68 -15.38
N SER A 124 -8.11 6.61 -15.64
CA SER A 124 -9.56 6.51 -15.43
C SER A 124 -9.96 6.02 -14.04
N TYR A 125 -9.00 5.49 -13.26
CA TYR A 125 -9.24 5.03 -11.90
C TYR A 125 -9.08 6.23 -10.96
N CYS A 126 -10.15 6.96 -10.71
CA CYS A 126 -10.12 8.12 -9.82
C CYS A 126 -10.17 7.71 -8.34
N ARG A 127 -9.41 8.42 -7.51
CA ARG A 127 -9.40 8.31 -6.05
C ARG A 127 -9.90 9.57 -5.36
N GLN A 128 -9.84 10.71 -6.03
CA GLN A 128 -10.34 11.97 -5.50
C GLN A 128 -10.88 12.83 -6.63
N CYS A 129 -12.14 13.22 -6.52
CA CYS A 129 -12.79 14.08 -7.50
C CYS A 129 -12.59 15.56 -7.18
N SER A 130 -12.57 16.38 -8.22
CA SER A 130 -12.58 17.83 -8.08
C SER A 130 -13.97 18.30 -7.65
N TYR A 131 -14.05 19.20 -6.67
CA TYR A 131 -15.31 19.83 -6.30
C TYR A 131 -15.96 20.49 -7.53
N PRO A 132 -17.29 20.36 -7.76
CA PRO A 132 -18.32 19.79 -6.88
C PRO A 132 -18.67 18.31 -7.16
N MET A 133 -17.81 17.54 -7.82
CA MET A 133 -18.08 16.14 -8.13
C MET A 133 -17.89 15.23 -6.91
N SER A 134 -18.59 14.09 -6.93
CA SER A 134 -18.47 13.02 -5.94
C SER A 134 -17.92 11.76 -6.57
N LEU A 135 -17.06 11.06 -5.83
CA LEU A 135 -16.47 9.79 -6.25
C LEU A 135 -17.45 8.63 -6.06
N ASP A 136 -17.71 7.89 -7.12
CA ASP A 136 -18.29 6.54 -7.03
C ASP A 136 -17.18 5.52 -6.79
N GLU A 137 -17.09 4.99 -5.57
CA GLU A 137 -16.07 4.00 -5.20
C GLU A 137 -16.22 2.67 -5.95
N SER A 138 -17.40 2.37 -6.50
CA SER A 138 -17.61 1.11 -7.22
C SER A 138 -17.05 1.14 -8.64
N THR A 139 -17.10 2.30 -9.30
CA THR A 139 -16.64 2.49 -10.68
C THR A 139 -15.35 3.31 -10.78
N HIS A 140 -14.92 3.95 -9.69
CA HIS A 140 -13.83 4.94 -9.65
C HIS A 140 -14.04 6.13 -10.60
N GLN A 141 -15.30 6.49 -10.84
CA GLN A 141 -15.69 7.63 -11.67
C GLN A 141 -16.16 8.81 -10.83
N CYS A 142 -15.98 10.01 -11.37
CA CYS A 142 -16.47 11.25 -10.76
C CYS A 142 -17.80 11.63 -11.39
N LEU A 143 -18.84 11.70 -10.57
CA LEU A 143 -20.19 12.01 -11.00
C LEU A 143 -20.69 13.26 -10.29
N SER A 144 -21.52 14.05 -10.98
CA SER A 144 -22.20 15.18 -10.38
C SER A 144 -23.35 14.72 -9.48
N CYS A 145 -23.70 15.52 -8.47
CA CYS A 145 -24.89 15.27 -7.67
C CYS A 145 -26.15 15.41 -8.53
N CYS A 146 -27.10 14.48 -8.39
CA CYS A 146 -28.33 14.49 -9.17
C CYS A 146 -29.18 15.73 -8.85
N THR A 147 -29.57 16.48 -9.89
CA THR A 147 -30.45 17.66 -9.78
C THR A 147 -31.94 17.31 -9.94
N THR A 148 -32.23 16.12 -10.46
CA THR A 148 -33.58 15.60 -10.72
C THR A 148 -33.62 14.10 -10.43
N ASN A 149 -34.81 13.54 -10.15
CA ASN A 149 -35.02 12.09 -9.96
C ASN A 149 -34.95 11.32 -11.29
N VAL A 150 -33.91 11.56 -12.09
CA VAL A 150 -33.66 10.83 -13.33
C VAL A 150 -32.87 9.57 -12.97
N THR A 151 -33.34 8.43 -13.46
CA THR A 151 -32.80 7.10 -13.14
C THR A 151 -31.74 6.68 -14.14
N THR A 152 -30.67 7.47 -14.22
CA THR A 152 -29.51 7.21 -15.08
C THR A 152 -28.26 7.06 -14.22
N ASN A 153 -27.33 6.19 -14.63
CA ASN A 153 -26.04 5.98 -13.95
C ASN A 153 -25.07 7.19 -14.07
N ASP A 154 -25.53 8.31 -14.62
CA ASP A 154 -24.71 9.48 -14.94
C ASP A 154 -24.64 10.49 -13.78
N CYS A 155 -25.29 10.22 -12.64
CA CYS A 155 -25.25 11.09 -11.47
C CYS A 155 -25.27 10.31 -10.15
N CYS A 156 -24.81 10.98 -9.09
CA CYS A 156 -24.70 10.42 -7.75
C CYS A 156 -25.74 11.01 -6.79
N GLN A 157 -26.26 10.17 -5.87
CA GLN A 157 -26.87 10.71 -4.66
C GLN A 157 -25.78 11.15 -3.71
N CYS A 158 -25.77 12.46 -3.44
CA CYS A 158 -24.83 13.08 -2.53
C CYS A 158 -25.49 13.32 -1.16
N PRO A 159 -24.76 13.18 -0.06
CA PRO A 159 -25.25 13.60 1.26
C PRO A 159 -25.41 15.12 1.33
N SER A 160 -26.23 15.60 2.28
CA SER A 160 -26.44 17.03 2.54
C SER A 160 -25.18 17.76 3.02
N ILE A 161 -24.17 17.01 3.47
CA ILE A 161 -22.84 17.49 3.87
C ILE A 161 -21.87 17.02 2.79
N TRP A 162 -20.97 17.90 2.33
CA TRP A 162 -20.01 17.53 1.31
C TRP A 162 -18.96 16.57 1.87
N THR A 163 -19.07 15.29 1.51
CA THR A 163 -18.09 14.24 1.83
C THR A 163 -17.21 13.87 0.65
N GLY A 164 -17.50 14.39 -0.55
CA GLY A 164 -16.82 14.02 -1.80
C GLY A 164 -17.08 12.59 -2.27
N LEU A 165 -18.00 11.86 -1.63
CA LEU A 165 -18.32 10.46 -1.88
C LEU A 165 -19.78 10.29 -2.33
N CYS A 166 -20.00 9.32 -3.22
CA CYS A 166 -21.32 8.91 -3.67
C CYS A 166 -21.95 7.94 -2.66
N LEU A 167 -23.22 8.15 -2.29
CA LEU A 167 -23.94 7.20 -1.41
C LEU A 167 -24.38 5.94 -2.17
N HIS A 168 -24.78 6.09 -3.43
CA HIS A 168 -25.05 5.00 -4.37
C HIS A 168 -25.11 5.51 -5.83
N PRO A 169 -24.76 4.70 -6.84
CA PRO A 169 -25.11 4.96 -8.24
C PRO A 169 -26.62 4.66 -8.47
N LEU A 170 -27.33 5.56 -9.14
CA LEU A 170 -28.78 5.42 -9.40
C LEU A 170 -29.07 4.38 -10.49
N VAL A 171 -29.32 3.13 -10.06
CA VAL A 171 -29.90 2.10 -10.94
C VAL A 171 -31.42 2.30 -11.01
N SER A 172 -31.99 2.26 -12.22
CA SER A 172 -33.44 2.38 -12.41
C SER A 172 -34.25 1.29 -11.68
N PRO A 173 -35.48 1.58 -11.18
CA PRO A 173 -36.32 0.58 -10.53
C PRO A 173 -36.91 -0.50 -11.46
N SER A 174 -36.61 -0.51 -12.76
CA SER A 174 -37.25 -1.42 -13.72
C SER A 174 -36.60 -2.80 -13.83
N VAL A 175 -35.70 -3.18 -12.92
CA VAL A 175 -35.37 -4.59 -12.68
C VAL A 175 -35.37 -4.89 -11.20
N HIS A 176 -36.57 -5.13 -10.66
CA HIS A 176 -36.72 -6.09 -9.57
C HIS A 176 -36.41 -7.49 -10.13
N SER A 177 -35.12 -7.78 -10.28
CA SER A 177 -34.57 -9.13 -10.24
C SER A 177 -33.22 -9.01 -9.52
N SER A 178 -33.36 -9.12 -8.22
CA SER A 178 -32.47 -8.63 -7.20
C SER A 178 -31.16 -9.42 -7.15
N ILE A 179 -30.07 -8.67 -7.34
CA ILE A 179 -28.74 -8.84 -6.75
C ILE A 179 -27.82 -9.96 -7.31
N TRP A 180 -26.81 -9.54 -8.07
CA TRP A 180 -25.73 -10.38 -8.61
C TRP A 180 -24.53 -10.53 -7.67
N TRP A 181 -24.54 -9.83 -6.53
CA TRP A 181 -23.51 -9.84 -5.50
C TRP A 181 -23.99 -10.33 -4.10
N LEU A 182 -25.30 -10.57 -3.93
CA LEU A 182 -25.88 -11.30 -2.77
C LEU A 182 -26.13 -12.79 -3.07
N LYS A 183 -25.60 -13.33 -4.16
CA LYS A 183 -25.60 -14.77 -4.34
C LYS A 183 -24.59 -15.37 -3.37
N SER A 184 -25.07 -15.69 -2.17
CA SER A 184 -24.46 -16.64 -1.23
C SER A 184 -23.82 -17.79 -2.02
N PRO A 185 -22.69 -18.37 -1.56
CA PRO A 185 -22.09 -19.55 -2.20
C PRO A 185 -23.12 -20.63 -2.58
N VAL A 186 -24.20 -20.73 -1.78
CA VAL A 186 -25.38 -21.57 -1.98
C VAL A 186 -26.08 -21.34 -3.32
N GLN A 187 -26.30 -20.08 -3.77
CA GLN A 187 -27.00 -19.79 -5.02
C GLN A 187 -26.18 -20.16 -6.26
N LYS A 188 -24.84 -20.05 -6.17
CA LYS A 188 -23.91 -20.42 -7.26
C LYS A 188 -23.84 -21.95 -7.42
N VAL A 189 -24.01 -22.69 -6.33
CA VAL A 189 -24.17 -24.15 -6.33
C VAL A 189 -25.53 -24.56 -6.90
N GLN A 190 -26.61 -23.86 -6.53
CA GLN A 190 -27.97 -24.11 -7.02
C GLN A 190 -28.09 -24.00 -8.56
N ASP A 191 -27.45 -22.99 -9.17
CA ASP A 191 -27.47 -22.76 -10.63
C ASP A 191 -26.64 -23.80 -11.41
N ARG A 192 -25.58 -24.35 -10.80
CA ARG A 192 -24.82 -25.45 -11.40
C ARG A 192 -25.53 -26.79 -11.25
N PHE A 193 -26.23 -26.99 -10.13
CA PHE A 193 -27.02 -28.19 -9.87
C PHE A 193 -28.22 -28.29 -10.83
N SER A 194 -28.91 -27.18 -11.09
CA SER A 194 -30.06 -27.13 -12.01
C SER A 194 -29.70 -27.43 -13.48
N LYS A 195 -28.42 -27.26 -13.86
CA LYS A 195 -27.89 -27.59 -15.20
C LYS A 195 -27.49 -29.07 -15.37
N LEU A 196 -27.54 -29.89 -14.32
CA LEU A 196 -27.24 -31.33 -14.39
C LEU A 196 -28.50 -32.14 -14.78
N ASP A 197 -28.32 -33.23 -15.52
CA ASP A 197 -29.39 -34.19 -15.80
C ASP A 197 -29.97 -34.80 -14.50
N ARG A 198 -31.26 -35.16 -14.50
CA ARG A 198 -31.96 -35.66 -13.29
C ARG A 198 -31.24 -36.81 -12.57
N LEU A 199 -30.61 -37.73 -13.31
CA LEU A 199 -29.81 -38.83 -12.75
C LEU A 199 -28.60 -38.34 -11.94
N ARG A 200 -27.94 -37.29 -12.42
CA ARG A 200 -26.78 -36.68 -11.75
C ARG A 200 -27.22 -35.85 -10.54
N GLN A 201 -28.35 -35.15 -10.65
CA GLN A 201 -28.96 -34.45 -9.52
C GLN A 201 -29.32 -35.42 -8.37
N THR A 202 -29.98 -36.54 -8.68
CA THR A 202 -30.34 -37.55 -7.67
C THR A 202 -29.11 -38.16 -7.01
N ALA A 203 -28.04 -38.42 -7.77
CA ALA A 203 -26.80 -38.98 -7.22
C ALA A 203 -26.10 -38.02 -6.25
N VAL A 204 -26.04 -36.73 -6.57
CA VAL A 204 -25.45 -35.70 -5.70
C VAL A 204 -26.27 -35.51 -4.43
N ILE A 205 -27.61 -35.53 -4.51
CA ILE A 205 -28.47 -35.46 -3.31
C ILE A 205 -28.24 -36.68 -2.40
N ILE A 206 -28.20 -37.89 -2.96
CA ILE A 206 -27.95 -39.12 -2.18
C ILE A 206 -26.59 -39.04 -1.50
N PHE A 207 -25.55 -38.59 -2.22
CA PHE A 207 -24.21 -38.42 -1.65
C PHE A 207 -24.22 -37.43 -0.48
N LEU A 208 -24.86 -36.28 -0.62
CA LEU A 208 -24.98 -35.29 0.46
C LEU A 208 -25.72 -35.86 1.67
N LEU A 209 -26.83 -36.57 1.47
CA LEU A 209 -27.57 -37.20 2.56
C LEU A 209 -26.74 -38.27 3.29
N LEU A 210 -25.99 -39.09 2.56
CA LEU A 210 -25.07 -40.06 3.16
C LEU A 210 -23.96 -39.37 3.96
N THR A 211 -23.38 -38.29 3.45
CA THR A 211 -22.35 -37.54 4.18
C THR A 211 -22.88 -36.91 5.47
N MET A 212 -24.11 -36.37 5.45
CA MET A 212 -24.74 -35.80 6.64
C MET A 212 -25.05 -36.87 7.70
N LEU A 213 -25.50 -38.06 7.27
CA LEU A 213 -25.72 -39.20 8.17
C LEU A 213 -24.41 -39.68 8.82
N VAL A 214 -23.32 -39.78 8.04
CA VAL A 214 -22.00 -40.20 8.56
C VAL A 214 -21.43 -39.15 9.52
N CYS A 215 -21.49 -37.86 9.18
CA CYS A 215 -21.09 -36.78 10.08
C CYS A 215 -21.93 -36.78 11.37
N GLY A 216 -23.25 -36.95 11.26
CA GLY A 216 -24.14 -37.04 12.42
C GLY A 216 -23.78 -38.22 13.34
N ALA A 217 -23.60 -39.41 12.77
CA ALA A 217 -23.18 -40.59 13.52
C ALA A 217 -21.81 -40.38 14.19
N TYR A 218 -20.85 -39.76 13.49
CA TYR A 218 -19.55 -39.44 14.05
C TYR A 218 -19.63 -38.45 15.23
N LEU A 219 -20.46 -37.41 15.12
CA LEU A 219 -20.68 -36.46 16.22
C LEU A 219 -21.38 -37.11 17.42
N ILE A 220 -22.33 -38.01 17.19
CA ILE A 220 -22.99 -38.77 18.25
C ILE A 220 -21.99 -39.74 18.91
N ILE A 221 -21.20 -40.46 18.12
CA ILE A 221 -20.18 -41.38 18.62
C ILE A 221 -19.14 -40.61 19.46
N THR A 222 -18.65 -39.48 18.97
CA THR A 222 -17.66 -38.66 19.70
C THR A 222 -18.25 -38.04 20.95
N THR A 223 -19.51 -37.60 20.95
CA THR A 223 -20.16 -37.12 22.18
C THR A 223 -20.40 -38.25 23.18
N ILE A 224 -20.76 -39.46 22.74
CA ILE A 224 -20.84 -40.66 23.60
C ILE A 224 -19.47 -41.01 24.18
N TYR A 225 -18.39 -40.98 23.38
CA TYR A 225 -17.04 -41.22 23.89
C TYR A 225 -16.58 -40.12 24.86
N LYS A 226 -16.93 -38.86 24.59
CA LYS A 226 -16.60 -37.73 25.47
C LYS A 226 -17.39 -37.79 26.78
N PHE A 227 -18.65 -38.21 26.73
CA PHE A 227 -19.50 -38.47 27.91
C PHE A 227 -18.97 -39.66 28.72
N LYS A 228 -18.60 -40.76 28.06
CA LYS A 228 -17.98 -41.94 28.69
C LYS A 228 -16.65 -41.59 29.37
N SER A 229 -15.80 -40.79 28.73
CA SER A 229 -14.55 -40.29 29.32
C SER A 229 -14.80 -39.42 30.56
N LYS A 230 -15.75 -38.48 30.49
CA LYS A 230 -16.13 -37.61 31.62
C LYS A 230 -16.70 -38.42 32.80
N PHE A 231 -17.43 -39.49 32.54
CA PHE A 231 -17.96 -40.40 33.57
C PHE A 231 -16.90 -41.36 34.15
N THR A 232 -15.89 -41.75 33.39
CA THR A 232 -14.81 -42.64 33.88
C THR A 232 -13.88 -41.91 34.87
N HIS A 233 -13.79 -40.58 34.80
CA HIS A 233 -13.06 -39.74 35.77
C HIS A 233 -13.83 -39.46 37.09
N LEU A 234 -15.11 -39.79 37.16
CA LEU A 234 -15.94 -39.66 38.38
C LEU A 234 -15.91 -40.91 39.28
N ILE A 235 -15.28 -41.99 38.83
CA ILE A 235 -15.14 -43.24 39.59
C ILE A 235 -13.65 -43.59 39.68
N THR A 236 -12.87 -42.75 40.35
CA THR A 236 -11.59 -43.17 40.94
C THR A 236 -11.73 -43.09 42.45
N PRO A 237 -11.71 -44.23 43.17
CA PRO A 237 -11.73 -44.19 44.62
C PRO A 237 -10.37 -43.69 45.08
N ARG A 238 -10.32 -42.47 45.63
CA ARG A 238 -9.16 -42.03 46.40
C ARG A 238 -9.52 -42.12 47.88
N SER A 239 -9.09 -43.22 48.48
CA SER A 239 -9.05 -43.41 49.93
C SER A 239 -8.25 -42.27 50.57
N GLN A 240 -8.91 -41.43 51.35
CA GLN A 240 -8.23 -40.55 52.30
C GLN A 240 -8.41 -41.20 53.68
N SER A 241 -7.33 -41.78 54.21
CA SER A 241 -7.18 -41.89 55.66
C SER A 241 -7.12 -40.46 56.17
N ASP A 242 -8.10 -40.06 56.96
CA ASP A 242 -7.83 -39.70 58.34
C ASP A 242 -9.15 -39.78 59.13
N ASN A 243 -9.04 -40.11 60.41
CA ASN A 243 -10.17 -40.24 61.31
C ASN A 243 -11.14 -39.05 61.17
N ASP A 244 -12.43 -39.38 61.23
CA ASP A 244 -13.59 -38.51 61.42
C ASP A 244 -14.21 -37.87 60.16
N GLY A 245 -15.25 -38.55 59.63
CA GLY A 245 -16.40 -37.93 58.96
C GLY A 245 -16.39 -37.91 57.42
N GLU A 246 -17.16 -38.82 56.78
CA GLU A 246 -17.44 -38.79 55.34
C GLU A 246 -18.34 -37.61 54.96
N TYR A 247 -17.88 -36.76 54.03
CA TYR A 247 -18.75 -35.86 53.27
C TYR A 247 -18.39 -35.89 51.79
N PHE A 248 -19.40 -36.01 50.93
CA PHE A 248 -19.29 -35.99 49.47
C PHE A 248 -19.31 -34.55 48.96
N VAL A 249 -18.20 -34.10 48.36
CA VAL A 249 -18.14 -32.77 47.71
C VAL A 249 -18.55 -32.92 46.24
N LEU A 250 -19.74 -32.43 45.89
CA LEU A 250 -20.15 -32.24 44.50
C LEU A 250 -19.57 -30.92 43.99
N LYS A 251 -18.66 -31.01 43.01
CA LYS A 251 -18.10 -29.82 42.35
C LYS A 251 -19.08 -29.33 41.28
N ASN A 252 -19.77 -28.22 41.56
CA ASN A 252 -20.59 -27.51 40.59
C ASN A 252 -19.70 -26.86 39.52
N LEU A 253 -20.17 -26.96 38.26
CA LEU A 253 -19.58 -26.33 37.09
C LEU A 253 -19.98 -24.86 37.06
N ASP A 254 -19.01 -23.97 36.93
CA ASP A 254 -19.11 -22.74 36.14
C ASP A 254 -17.68 -22.24 35.90
N ASP A 255 -17.14 -22.52 34.70
CA ASP A 255 -15.94 -21.88 34.16
C ASP A 255 -16.42 -20.95 33.03
N ASN A 256 -16.28 -19.64 33.24
CA ASN A 256 -16.00 -18.70 32.17
C ASN A 256 -15.00 -17.67 32.72
N ASP A 257 -13.83 -17.69 32.10
CA ASP A 257 -12.78 -16.70 32.20
C ASP A 257 -13.30 -15.31 31.84
N ASP A 258 -12.91 -14.29 32.61
CA ASP A 258 -12.15 -13.12 32.15
C ASP A 258 -12.21 -11.98 33.19
N GLU A 259 -11.02 -11.65 33.70
CA GLU A 259 -10.51 -10.32 34.07
C GLU A 259 -11.28 -9.28 34.93
N VAL A 260 -10.53 -8.80 35.94
CA VAL A 260 -10.56 -7.49 36.61
C VAL A 260 -11.71 -7.21 37.60
N GLY A 261 -11.32 -7.00 38.86
CA GLY A 261 -11.98 -6.02 39.72
C GLY A 261 -12.26 -6.46 41.16
N ASP A 262 -11.44 -5.89 42.05
CA ASP A 262 -11.81 -5.35 43.36
C ASP A 262 -11.89 -6.29 44.57
N GLU A 263 -11.11 -5.92 45.58
CA GLU A 263 -11.27 -6.39 46.94
C GLU A 263 -12.61 -5.88 47.47
N THR A 264 -13.56 -6.80 47.72
CA THR A 264 -14.66 -6.51 48.63
C THR A 264 -14.75 -7.58 49.70
N LYS A 265 -14.15 -7.29 50.86
CA LYS A 265 -14.66 -7.81 52.12
C LYS A 265 -16.07 -7.28 52.29
N THR A 266 -17.05 -8.16 52.41
CA THR A 266 -18.31 -7.81 53.06
C THR A 266 -18.73 -8.94 53.98
N SER A 267 -18.57 -8.68 55.27
CA SER A 267 -19.29 -9.33 56.36
C SER A 267 -20.70 -8.73 56.39
N LEU A 268 -21.73 -9.56 56.38
CA LEU A 268 -23.07 -9.20 56.86
C LEU A 268 -23.80 -10.48 57.32
N ILE A 269 -23.83 -10.60 58.66
CA ILE A 269 -24.77 -11.30 59.57
C ILE A 269 -24.96 -12.81 59.37
#